data_AF-A0A2N9GLS2-F1
#
_entry.id   AF-A0A2N9GLS2-F1
#
_cell.length_a   1.000
_cell.length_b   1.000
_cell.length_c   1.000
_cell.angle_alpha   90.00
_cell.angle_beta   90.00
_cell.angle_gamma   90.00
#
_symmetry.space_group_name_H-M   'P 1'
#
loop_
_entity.id
_entity.type
_entity.pdbx_description
1 polymer ?
#
loop_
_entity_poly.entity_id
_entity_poly.type
_entity_poly.pdbx_seq_one_letter_code
_entity_poly.pdbx_strand_id
1 'polypeptide(L)'
;MYDKYSGRSRRFAFVVMKTVEDANTAIEKLNGTEVGGREIKINITEKPLSTVDFPLLQTEESQFVDSPHKVYVGNLAKTVTTDMLEKLFSEKGKVLGAKVSRVPGTSKSSGFGFVSFSSDEDVEASITSLNNTCYVDGHMDIH
;
A
#
# COMPACT_ATOMS: atom_id res chain seq x y z
N MET A 1 6.08 9.59 7.99
CA MET A 1 5.70 8.67 9.09
C MET A 1 4.19 8.42 8.96
N TYR A 2 3.73 7.18 8.74
CA TYR A 2 2.33 6.86 8.41
C TYR A 2 1.58 6.29 9.62
N ASP A 3 0.26 6.50 9.68
CA ASP A 3 -0.60 5.83 10.66
C ASP A 3 -1.05 4.47 10.11
N LYS A 4 -0.64 3.38 10.78
CA LYS A 4 -0.82 2.00 10.33
C LYS A 4 -2.28 1.53 10.27
N TYR A 5 -3.24 2.28 10.81
CA TYR A 5 -4.64 1.85 10.87
C TYR A 5 -5.60 2.59 9.92
N SER A 6 -5.24 3.77 9.41
CA SER A 6 -6.17 4.56 8.58
C SER A 6 -5.70 4.81 7.15
N GLY A 7 -4.46 4.44 6.80
CA GLY A 7 -3.84 4.86 5.52
C GLY A 7 -3.72 6.39 5.37
N ARG A 8 -4.13 7.15 6.39
CA ARG A 8 -4.05 8.62 6.40
C ARG A 8 -2.60 9.00 6.63
N SER A 9 -2.03 9.70 5.65
CA SER A 9 -0.76 10.39 5.82
C SER A 9 -0.82 11.24 7.10
N ARG A 10 0.23 11.21 7.92
CA ARG A 10 0.33 12.09 9.10
C ARG A 10 0.48 13.58 8.72
N ARG A 11 0.27 13.92 7.45
CA ARG A 11 0.17 15.27 6.88
C ARG A 11 1.46 16.09 6.95
N PHE A 12 2.61 15.44 6.98
CA PHE A 12 3.91 16.09 6.87
C PHE A 12 4.88 15.28 6.02
N ALA A 13 5.72 15.99 5.25
CA ALA A 13 6.82 15.46 4.46
C ALA A 13 7.98 16.45 4.50
N PHE A 14 9.20 15.97 4.30
CA PHE A 14 10.40 16.80 4.21
C PHE A 14 10.99 16.64 2.81
N VAL A 15 11.30 17.77 2.17
CA VAL A 15 11.90 17.80 0.84
C VAL A 15 13.24 18.52 0.98
N VAL A 16 14.31 17.87 0.53
CA VAL A 16 15.64 18.48 0.46
C VAL A 16 15.85 18.96 -0.96
N MET A 17 15.93 20.28 -1.14
CA MET A 17 16.20 20.89 -2.43
C MET A 17 17.70 21.05 -2.63
N LYS A 18 18.13 21.03 -3.90
CA LYS A 18 19.53 21.21 -4.28
C LYS A 18 20.02 22.63 -3.99
N THR A 19 19.12 23.61 -4.04
CA THR A 19 19.42 25.02 -3.79
C THR A 19 18.39 25.62 -2.85
N VAL A 20 18.80 26.63 -2.09
CA VAL A 20 17.92 27.38 -1.18
C VAL A 20 16.93 28.25 -1.98
N GLU A 21 17.34 28.73 -3.15
CA GLU A 21 16.51 29.52 -4.06
C GLU A 21 15.31 28.71 -4.58
N ASP A 22 15.53 27.45 -4.98
CA ASP A 22 14.46 26.55 -5.38
C ASP A 22 13.50 26.24 -4.22
N ALA A 23 14.04 26.10 -2.99
CA ALA A 23 13.22 25.88 -1.80
C ALA A 23 12.31 27.07 -1.51
N ASN A 24 12.82 28.30 -1.56
CA ASN A 24 12.04 29.52 -1.39
C ASN A 24 10.95 29.63 -2.46
N THR A 25 11.31 29.40 -3.73
CA THR A 25 10.38 29.44 -4.86
C THR A 25 9.26 28.40 -4.71
N ALA A 26 9.59 27.20 -4.24
CA ALA A 26 8.62 26.15 -3.99
C ALA A 26 7.67 26.51 -2.85
N ILE A 27 8.17 27.12 -1.77
CA ILE A 27 7.32 27.59 -0.65
C ILE A 27 6.32 28.60 -1.15
N GLU A 28 6.74 29.64 -1.85
CA GLU A 28 5.81 30.68 -2.30
C GLU A 28 4.74 30.14 -3.26
N LYS A 29 5.11 29.18 -4.12
CA LYS A 29 4.20 28.61 -5.12
C LYS A 29 3.27 27.52 -4.59
N LEU A 30 3.75 26.72 -3.63
CA LEU A 30 3.05 25.52 -3.17
C LEU A 30 2.46 25.68 -1.75
N ASN A 31 2.85 26.70 -1.00
CA ASN A 31 2.20 27.02 0.28
C ASN A 31 0.77 27.51 0.02
N GLY A 32 -0.22 26.83 0.60
CA GLY A 32 -1.64 27.05 0.35
C GLY A 32 -2.20 26.30 -0.86
N THR A 33 -1.41 25.46 -1.54
CA THR A 33 -1.95 24.62 -2.61
C THR A 33 -2.83 23.52 -2.06
N GLU A 34 -4.00 23.33 -2.67
CA GLU A 34 -4.94 22.28 -2.28
C GLU A 34 -4.63 20.99 -3.05
N VAL A 35 -4.24 19.94 -2.34
CA VAL A 35 -4.02 18.61 -2.92
C VAL A 35 -4.92 17.61 -2.20
N GLY A 36 -5.85 17.03 -2.96
CA GLY A 36 -6.83 16.07 -2.43
C GLY A 36 -7.77 16.67 -1.37
N GLY A 37 -8.18 17.94 -1.54
CA GLY A 37 -9.09 18.63 -0.64
C GLY A 37 -8.45 19.11 0.67
N ARG A 38 -7.12 19.30 0.68
CA ARG A 38 -6.36 19.81 1.84
C ARG A 38 -5.26 20.76 1.40
N GLU A 39 -5.16 21.88 2.10
CA GLU A 39 -4.11 22.88 1.89
C GLU A 39 -2.76 22.40 2.42
N ILE A 40 -1.73 22.49 1.58
CA ILE A 40 -0.36 22.16 1.94
C ILE A 40 0.30 23.40 2.55
N LYS A 41 0.93 23.25 3.73
CA LYS A 41 1.78 24.30 4.32
C LYS A 41 3.25 23.92 4.20
N ILE A 42 4.05 24.81 3.62
CA ILE A 42 5.48 24.60 3.41
C ILE A 42 6.25 25.64 4.21
N ASN A 43 7.20 25.20 5.03
CA ASN A 43 8.09 26.06 5.80
C ASN A 43 9.53 25.55 5.64
N ILE A 44 10.50 26.46 5.59
CA ILE A 44 11.92 26.10 5.71
C ILE A 44 12.21 25.75 7.16
N THR A 45 12.94 24.64 7.35
CA THR A 45 13.53 24.29 8.65
C THR A 45 15.04 24.45 8.55
N GLU A 46 15.62 25.25 9.44
CA GLU A 46 17.06 25.54 9.47
C GLU A 46 17.86 24.46 10.21
N LYS A 47 17.21 23.46 10.80
CA LYS A 47 17.90 22.33 11.42
C LYS A 47 18.47 21.43 10.31
N PRO A 48 19.80 21.40 10.09
CA PRO A 48 20.37 20.40 9.21
C PRO A 48 20.11 19.04 9.86
N LEU A 49 19.22 18.24 9.27
CA LEU A 49 19.17 16.82 9.55
C LEU A 49 20.44 16.21 8.96
N SER A 50 21.51 16.29 9.74
CA SER A 50 22.78 15.63 9.49
C SER A 50 22.55 14.13 9.34
N THR A 51 22.63 13.68 8.09
CA THR A 51 23.11 12.37 7.64
C THR A 51 22.78 11.16 8.51
N VAL A 52 21.85 10.35 7.99
CA VAL A 52 21.78 8.88 8.06
C VAL A 52 21.59 8.23 9.44
N ASP A 53 20.36 8.27 9.93
CA ASP A 53 19.66 7.04 10.31
C ASP A 53 18.23 7.18 9.77
N PHE A 54 18.13 7.19 8.44
CA PHE A 54 17.01 6.50 7.85
C PHE A 54 17.39 5.02 7.97
N PRO A 55 16.84 4.24 8.93
CA PRO A 55 16.47 2.92 8.48
C PRO A 55 15.64 3.22 7.25
N LEU A 56 16.09 2.74 6.10
CA LEU A 56 15.46 1.61 5.46
C LEU A 56 14.18 1.12 6.19
N LEU A 57 13.21 1.99 6.44
CA LEU A 57 11.88 1.81 5.93
C LEU A 57 12.11 2.00 4.43
N GLN A 58 12.76 1.04 3.76
CA GLN A 58 11.98 -0.06 3.23
C GLN A 58 10.67 0.57 2.76
N THR A 59 10.78 1.27 1.64
CA THR A 59 9.99 0.97 0.44
C THR A 59 9.98 -0.56 0.19
N GLU A 60 9.61 -1.35 1.19
CA GLU A 60 9.20 -2.74 1.14
C GLU A 60 7.79 -2.87 1.73
N GLU A 61 7.10 -1.76 2.01
CA GLU A 61 5.66 -1.80 2.29
C GLU A 61 4.84 -0.73 1.54
N SER A 62 5.36 -0.27 0.40
CA SER A 62 4.49 0.16 -0.70
C SER A 62 4.99 -0.41 -2.04
N GLN A 63 5.35 -1.70 -2.06
CA GLN A 63 5.00 -2.52 -3.24
C GLN A 63 3.47 -2.60 -3.43
N PHE A 64 2.71 -2.16 -2.42
CA PHE A 64 1.38 -1.64 -2.63
C PHE A 64 1.46 -0.27 -3.33
N VAL A 65 1.64 -0.31 -4.64
CA VAL A 65 1.21 0.79 -5.49
C VAL A 65 -0.28 0.97 -5.20
N ASP A 66 -0.73 2.19 -4.94
CA ASP A 66 -2.16 2.54 -5.05
C ASP A 66 -2.50 2.47 -6.55
N SER A 67 -2.44 1.25 -7.07
CA SER A 67 -2.67 0.90 -8.45
C SER A 67 -4.11 0.42 -8.54
N PRO A 68 -4.82 0.76 -9.62
CA PRO A 68 -6.13 0.18 -9.90
C PRO A 68 -6.08 -1.36 -9.95
N HIS A 69 -4.89 -1.94 -10.09
CA HIS A 69 -4.62 -3.38 -10.15
C HIS A 69 -4.54 -4.06 -8.76
N LYS A 70 -5.26 -3.53 -7.77
CA LYS A 70 -5.35 -4.10 -6.41
C LYS A 70 -6.61 -4.94 -6.28
N VAL A 71 -6.47 -6.12 -5.73
CA VAL A 71 -7.55 -7.07 -5.48
C VAL A 71 -7.68 -7.34 -3.99
N TYR A 72 -8.89 -7.21 -3.47
CA TYR A 72 -9.22 -7.60 -2.11
C TYR A 72 -9.71 -9.06 -2.10
N VAL A 73 -9.13 -9.86 -1.21
CA VAL A 73 -9.50 -11.26 -1.06
C VAL A 73 -10.01 -11.48 0.35
N GLY A 74 -11.31 -11.66 0.49
CA GLY A 74 -12.00 -11.91 1.74
C GLY A 74 -12.34 -13.40 1.92
N ASN A 75 -12.84 -13.71 3.12
CA ASN A 75 -13.34 -15.04 3.49
C ASN A 75 -12.30 -16.16 3.34
N LEU A 76 -11.02 -15.81 3.48
CA LEU A 76 -9.93 -16.77 3.45
C LEU A 76 -9.94 -17.65 4.71
N ALA A 77 -9.78 -18.96 4.52
CA ALA A 77 -9.61 -19.87 5.64
C ALA A 77 -8.35 -19.51 6.45
N LYS A 78 -8.38 -19.77 7.76
CA LYS A 78 -7.28 -19.40 8.67
C LYS A 78 -5.97 -20.12 8.38
N THR A 79 -6.06 -21.23 7.64
CA THR A 79 -4.95 -22.05 7.15
C THR A 79 -4.27 -21.43 5.93
N VAL A 80 -4.93 -20.51 5.23
CA VAL A 80 -4.38 -19.85 4.04
C VAL A 80 -3.26 -18.90 4.46
N THR A 81 -2.10 -19.11 3.84
CA THR A 81 -0.90 -18.30 4.02
C THR A 81 -0.68 -17.40 2.81
N THR A 82 0.18 -16.39 2.96
CA THR A 82 0.53 -15.48 1.86
C THR A 82 1.08 -16.23 0.66
N ASP A 83 1.97 -17.21 0.86
CA ASP A 83 2.50 -18.07 -0.20
C ASP A 83 1.42 -18.81 -0.98
N MET A 84 0.40 -19.36 -0.29
CA MET A 84 -0.71 -20.05 -0.95
C MET A 84 -1.52 -19.09 -1.80
N LEU A 85 -1.80 -17.90 -1.26
CA LEU A 85 -2.53 -16.86 -1.98
C LEU A 85 -1.75 -16.40 -3.22
N GLU A 86 -0.46 -16.12 -3.07
CA GLU A 86 0.39 -15.70 -4.18
C GLU A 86 0.46 -16.76 -5.28
N LYS A 87 0.63 -18.03 -4.90
CA LYS A 87 0.72 -19.14 -5.85
C LYS A 87 -0.58 -19.37 -6.62
N LEU A 88 -1.74 -19.21 -5.97
CA LEU A 88 -3.05 -19.30 -6.62
C LEU A 88 -3.27 -18.16 -7.62
N PHE A 89 -2.96 -16.93 -7.23
CA PHE A 89 -3.17 -15.76 -8.06
C PHE A 89 -2.12 -15.66 -9.19
N SER A 90 -0.94 -16.25 -8.99
CA SER A 90 0.09 -16.38 -10.03
C SER A 90 -0.32 -17.28 -11.20
N GLU A 91 -1.36 -18.11 -11.05
CA GLU A 91 -1.92 -18.90 -12.15
C GLU A 91 -2.78 -18.04 -13.09
N LYS A 92 -3.38 -16.96 -12.57
CA LYS A 92 -4.26 -16.07 -13.35
C LYS A 92 -3.50 -14.97 -14.05
N GLY A 93 -2.42 -14.48 -13.45
CA GLY A 93 -1.65 -13.39 -14.01
C GLY A 93 -0.38 -13.10 -13.23
N LYS A 94 0.31 -12.04 -13.62
CA LYS A 94 1.57 -11.66 -12.97
C LYS A 94 1.29 -10.86 -11.71
N VAL A 95 1.42 -11.53 -10.56
CA VAL A 95 1.29 -10.93 -9.23
C VAL A 95 2.54 -10.09 -8.93
N LEU A 96 2.34 -8.81 -8.62
CA LEU A 96 3.37 -7.90 -8.14
C LEU A 96 3.63 -8.09 -6.63
N GLY A 97 2.60 -8.49 -5.88
CA GLY A 97 2.75 -8.86 -4.48
C GLY A 97 1.45 -9.29 -3.83
N ALA A 98 1.55 -10.13 -2.80
CA ALA A 98 0.42 -10.59 -2.00
C ALA A 98 0.68 -10.36 -0.50
N LYS A 99 -0.37 -10.05 0.26
CA LYS A 99 -0.29 -9.83 1.71
C LYS A 99 -1.55 -10.32 2.39
N VAL A 100 -1.44 -11.32 3.25
CA VAL A 100 -2.53 -11.74 4.14
C VAL A 100 -2.51 -10.90 5.41
N SER A 101 -3.64 -10.27 5.73
CA SER A 101 -3.77 -9.49 6.96
C SER A 101 -4.07 -10.41 8.13
N ARG A 102 -3.35 -10.23 9.24
CA ARG A 102 -3.51 -11.01 10.46
C ARG A 102 -3.88 -10.07 11.60
N VAL A 103 -4.83 -10.47 12.44
CA VAL A 103 -5.27 -9.64 13.57
C VAL A 103 -4.14 -9.59 14.61
N PRO A 104 -3.61 -8.41 14.97
CA PRO A 104 -2.61 -8.33 16.02
C PRO A 104 -3.23 -8.67 17.38
N GLY A 105 -2.54 -9.51 18.16
CA GLY A 105 -3.02 -9.96 19.48
C GLY A 105 -3.75 -11.31 19.47
N THR A 106 -4.19 -11.80 18.30
CA THR A 106 -4.65 -13.18 18.15
C THR A 106 -3.88 -13.82 17.01
N SER A 107 -3.22 -14.96 17.21
CA SER A 107 -2.59 -15.73 16.11
C SER A 107 -3.60 -16.32 15.11
N LYS A 108 -4.82 -15.77 15.06
CA LYS A 108 -5.88 -16.09 14.12
C LYS A 108 -5.72 -15.17 12.90
N SER A 109 -5.61 -15.79 11.72
CA SER A 109 -5.67 -15.05 10.45
C SER A 109 -6.94 -14.20 10.41
N SER A 110 -6.84 -12.97 9.90
CA SER A 110 -8.00 -12.07 9.84
C SER A 110 -9.03 -12.52 8.81
N GLY A 111 -8.71 -13.57 8.04
CA GLY A 111 -9.58 -14.13 7.01
C GLY A 111 -9.65 -13.26 5.76
N PHE A 112 -8.69 -12.36 5.58
CA PHE A 112 -8.60 -11.53 4.38
C PHE A 112 -7.16 -11.16 4.04
N GLY A 113 -6.95 -10.86 2.78
CA GLY A 113 -5.68 -10.45 2.21
C GLY A 113 -5.87 -9.52 1.01
N PHE A 114 -4.75 -9.06 0.49
CA PHE A 114 -4.69 -8.21 -0.68
C PHE A 114 -3.68 -8.78 -1.65
N VAL A 115 -4.00 -8.71 -2.93
CA VAL A 115 -3.11 -9.09 -4.03
C VAL A 115 -3.00 -7.90 -4.97
N SER A 116 -1.81 -7.64 -5.48
CA SER A 116 -1.56 -6.61 -6.49
C SER A 116 -1.05 -7.28 -7.74
N PHE A 117 -1.62 -6.93 -8.89
CA PHE A 117 -1.26 -7.46 -10.20
C PHE A 117 -0.54 -6.43 -11.05
N SER A 118 0.10 -6.91 -12.12
CA SER A 118 0.76 -6.05 -13.10
C SER A 118 -0.17 -5.47 -14.15
N SER A 119 -1.34 -6.08 -14.37
CA SER A 119 -2.35 -5.67 -15.34
C SER A 119 -3.74 -5.68 -14.71
N ASP A 120 -4.63 -4.84 -15.24
CA ASP A 120 -6.05 -4.79 -14.90
C ASP A 120 -6.80 -6.00 -15.47
N GLU A 121 -6.40 -6.46 -16.66
CA GLU A 121 -6.97 -7.64 -17.29
C GLU A 121 -6.78 -8.90 -16.41
N ASP A 122 -5.59 -9.04 -15.80
CA ASP A 122 -5.29 -10.10 -14.83
C ASP A 122 -6.21 -10.02 -13.59
N VAL A 123 -6.54 -8.80 -13.16
CA VAL A 123 -7.38 -8.52 -11.98
C VAL A 123 -8.80 -8.97 -12.25
N GLU A 124 -9.40 -8.50 -13.34
CA GLU A 124 -10.77 -8.86 -13.71
C GLU A 124 -10.91 -10.37 -13.98
N ALA A 125 -9.92 -10.98 -14.64
CA ALA A 125 -9.88 -12.42 -14.85
C ALA A 125 -9.81 -13.20 -13.53
N SER A 126 -9.02 -12.71 -12.57
CA SER A 126 -8.89 -13.30 -11.24
C SER A 126 -10.18 -13.19 -10.45
N ILE A 127 -10.81 -12.00 -10.44
CA ILE A 127 -12.10 -11.79 -9.79
C ILE A 127 -13.13 -12.73 -10.42
N THR A 128 -13.26 -12.79 -11.74
CA THR A 128 -14.29 -13.62 -12.38
C THR A 128 -14.07 -15.12 -12.20
N SER A 129 -12.81 -15.57 -12.20
CA SER A 129 -12.47 -17.00 -12.18
C SER A 129 -12.30 -17.59 -10.78
N LEU A 130 -11.81 -16.77 -9.83
CA LEU A 130 -11.50 -17.21 -8.47
C LEU A 130 -12.52 -16.71 -7.44
N ASN A 131 -13.34 -15.70 -7.76
CA ASN A 131 -14.46 -15.36 -6.89
C ASN A 131 -15.41 -16.56 -6.85
N ASN A 132 -15.85 -16.90 -5.66
CA ASN A 132 -16.69 -18.04 -5.39
C ASN A 132 -16.01 -19.42 -5.57
N THR A 133 -14.68 -19.47 -5.56
CA THR A 133 -13.99 -20.77 -5.54
C THR A 133 -13.97 -21.37 -4.15
N CYS A 134 -14.33 -22.65 -4.06
CA CYS A 134 -14.22 -23.42 -2.82
C CYS A 134 -12.74 -23.73 -2.57
N TYR A 135 -12.12 -23.05 -1.60
CA TYR A 135 -10.72 -23.26 -1.25
C TYR A 135 -10.58 -23.46 0.26
N VAL A 136 -10.18 -24.68 0.65
CA VAL A 136 -9.93 -25.14 2.02
C VAL A 136 -11.08 -24.83 3.00
N ASP A 137 -12.10 -25.68 3.01
CA ASP A 137 -13.20 -25.65 4.00
C ASP A 137 -13.97 -24.31 4.03
N GLY A 138 -14.04 -23.62 2.89
CA GLY A 138 -14.66 -22.31 2.76
C GLY A 138 -14.73 -21.85 1.31
N HIS A 139 -15.31 -20.67 1.11
CA HIS A 139 -15.49 -20.04 -0.19
C HIS A 139 -14.71 -18.74 -0.21
N MET A 140 -13.90 -18.52 -1.24
CA MET A 140 -13.09 -17.31 -1.34
C MET A 140 -13.88 -16.24 -2.10
N ASP A 141 -13.96 -15.04 -1.50
CA ASP A 141 -14.70 -13.92 -2.08
C ASP A 141 -13.71 -12.82 -2.49
N ILE A 142 -13.75 -12.42 -3.75
CA ILE A 142 -12.79 -11.48 -4.34
C ILE A 142 -13.53 -10.22 -4.79
N HIS A 143 -13.02 -9.06 -4.39
CA HIS A 143 -13.61 -7.75 -4.66
C HIS A 143 -12.56 -6.74 -5.15
#